data_AF-A0A1A6HWY2-F1
#
_entry.id   AF-A0A1A6HWY2-F1
#
_cell.length_a   1.000
_cell.length_b   1.000
_cell.length_c   1.000
_cell.angle_alpha   90.00
_cell.angle_beta   90.00
_cell.angle_gamma   90.00
#
_symmetry.space_group_name_H-M   'P 1'
#
loop_
_entity.id
_entity.type
_entity.pdbx_description
1 polymer ?
#
loop_
_entity_poly.entity_id
_entity_poly.type
_entity_poly.pdbx_seq_one_letter_code
_entity_poly.pdbx_strand_id
1 'polypeptide(L)'
;MVRSLNLDLEDLGRLECWELELCSWACGEQVSELGLESEVLPVRGNHPAAQNRFLYVGGALHPLPSGLRGLLRPSPPFSKPLFWAGLRDLMKPRGKEPDETVHSFVQRRLGPEVASLAMDSLCRGVFAGNSRELSMRSCFPSLFQAEQTHRSILLGLLLGAGRSPQPDSSLIRQARAEQWSQWSLRGGLEMLPQALHNHLTSKGVTVFKGRPVCGLSLQPEGRWKGFGHLVPSSEDPTVLGIVYDSVAFPEQDGNPPGLRVMLGGYWLEKLQANGHELSPELFRQQAQEAAATQVSSAFPDCSKVAPDFGWRFL
;
A
#
# COMPACT_ATOMS: atom_id res chain seq x y z
N MET A 1 26.43 -33.47 -11.77
CA MET A 1 25.61 -32.69 -12.72
C MET A 1 25.29 -31.37 -12.05
N VAL A 2 26.14 -30.37 -12.27
CA VAL A 2 26.05 -29.03 -11.67
C VAL A 2 25.20 -28.17 -12.60
N ARG A 3 24.10 -27.61 -12.10
CA ARG A 3 23.36 -26.56 -12.81
C ARG A 3 23.81 -25.22 -12.25
N SER A 4 24.51 -24.44 -13.07
CA SER A 4 24.82 -23.04 -12.78
C SER A 4 23.53 -22.22 -12.88
N LEU A 5 23.19 -21.49 -11.82
CA LEU A 5 22.33 -20.32 -11.96
C LEU A 5 23.22 -19.19 -12.48
N ASN A 6 23.02 -18.79 -13.73
CA ASN A 6 23.42 -17.47 -14.18
C ASN A 6 22.50 -16.49 -13.45
N LEU A 7 23.03 -15.82 -12.43
CA LEU A 7 22.45 -14.59 -11.93
C LEU A 7 22.86 -13.49 -12.91
N ASP A 8 21.91 -13.09 -13.75
CA ASP A 8 22.07 -11.92 -14.60
C ASP A 8 22.31 -10.69 -13.71
N LEU A 9 23.54 -10.19 -13.75
CA LEU A 9 24.02 -9.04 -12.98
C LEU A 9 23.38 -7.70 -13.41
N GLU A 10 22.42 -7.73 -14.36
CA GLU A 10 21.58 -6.59 -14.73
C GLU A 10 20.41 -6.35 -13.76
N ASP A 11 20.05 -7.32 -12.91
CA ASP A 11 18.97 -7.15 -11.93
C ASP A 11 19.34 -6.30 -10.71
N LEU A 12 20.63 -6.13 -10.43
CA LEU A 12 21.12 -5.31 -9.33
C LEU A 12 21.14 -3.81 -9.64
N GLY A 13 20.84 -3.43 -10.90
CA GLY A 13 20.58 -2.05 -11.30
C GLY A 13 19.15 -1.57 -11.00
N ARG A 14 18.23 -2.46 -10.59
CA ARG A 14 16.81 -2.18 -10.36
C ARG A 14 16.46 -1.72 -8.95
N LEU A 15 17.42 -1.15 -8.23
CA LEU A 15 17.17 -0.60 -6.88
C LEU A 15 16.73 0.88 -6.91
N GLU A 16 16.31 1.41 -8.07
CA GLU A 16 15.88 2.81 -8.23
C GLU A 16 14.43 2.95 -8.73
N CYS A 17 13.44 2.40 -7.99
CA CYS A 17 12.04 2.84 -8.08
C CYS A 17 11.20 2.24 -6.93
N TRP A 18 11.48 2.60 -5.68
CA TRP A 18 10.78 2.00 -4.55
C TRP A 18 9.39 2.63 -4.34
N GLU A 19 8.39 1.76 -4.20
CA GLU A 19 6.97 1.99 -3.87
C GLU A 19 6.05 2.70 -4.87
N LEU A 20 6.56 3.51 -5.80
CA LEU A 20 5.72 4.09 -6.85
C LEU A 20 5.29 3.09 -7.93
N GLU A 21 5.94 1.93 -8.02
CA GLU A 21 5.59 0.91 -9.00
C GLU A 21 4.20 0.28 -8.74
N LEU A 22 3.79 0.07 -7.49
CA LEU A 22 2.49 -0.56 -7.18
C LEU A 22 1.30 0.29 -7.67
N CYS A 23 1.34 1.62 -7.45
CA CYS A 23 0.34 2.52 -8.00
C CYS A 23 0.44 2.63 -9.53
N SER A 24 1.64 2.55 -10.10
CA SER A 24 1.83 2.62 -11.56
C SER A 24 1.17 1.45 -12.30
N TRP A 25 1.19 0.24 -11.74
CA TRP A 25 0.64 -0.95 -12.41
C TRP A 25 -0.89 -1.03 -12.33
N ALA A 26 -1.48 -0.76 -11.16
CA ALA A 26 -2.94 -0.70 -11.02
C ALA A 26 -3.55 0.45 -11.85
N CYS A 27 -2.86 1.60 -11.93
CA CYS A 27 -3.26 2.68 -12.84
C CYS A 27 -3.13 2.26 -14.31
N GLY A 28 -2.16 1.42 -14.66
CA GLY A 28 -1.98 0.92 -16.04
C GLY A 28 -3.16 0.08 -16.53
N GLU A 29 -3.77 -0.72 -15.66
CA GLU A 29 -5.00 -1.46 -15.97
C GLU A 29 -6.19 -0.50 -16.15
N GLN A 30 -6.40 0.44 -15.22
CA GLN A 30 -7.47 1.43 -15.33
C GLN A 30 -7.34 2.32 -16.59
N VAL A 31 -6.13 2.70 -16.98
CA VAL A 31 -5.87 3.44 -18.22
C VAL A 31 -6.29 2.62 -19.44
N SER A 32 -6.03 1.32 -19.43
CA SER A 32 -6.48 0.39 -20.47
C SER A 32 -8.01 0.27 -20.50
N GLU A 33 -8.66 0.11 -19.35
CA GLU A 33 -10.12 -0.01 -19.24
C GLU A 33 -10.85 1.26 -19.68
N LEU A 34 -10.27 2.43 -19.41
CA LEU A 34 -10.80 3.73 -19.83
C LEU A 34 -10.48 4.07 -21.29
N GLY A 35 -9.77 3.20 -22.00
CA GLY A 35 -9.43 3.39 -23.42
C GLY A 35 -8.45 4.56 -23.66
N LEU A 36 -7.60 4.88 -22.68
CA LEU A 36 -6.67 6.00 -22.73
C LEU A 36 -5.26 5.60 -23.22
N GLU A 37 -5.07 4.36 -23.68
CA GLU A 37 -3.76 3.82 -24.07
C GLU A 37 -3.04 4.67 -25.14
N SER A 38 -3.78 5.18 -26.13
CA SER A 38 -3.24 6.02 -27.21
C SER A 38 -2.72 7.38 -26.73
N GLU A 39 -3.20 7.83 -25.57
CA GLU A 39 -2.86 9.11 -24.97
C GLU A 39 -1.64 9.00 -24.05
N VAL A 40 -1.17 7.79 -23.77
CA VAL A 40 -0.04 7.56 -22.87
C VAL A 40 1.27 8.07 -23.48
N LEU A 41 1.95 8.91 -22.70
CA LEU A 41 3.28 9.43 -22.97
C LEU A 41 4.28 8.81 -21.99
N PRO A 42 5.03 7.78 -22.42
CA PRO A 42 5.97 7.11 -21.55
C PRO A 42 7.35 7.76 -21.53
N VAL A 43 8.03 7.66 -20.38
CA VAL A 43 9.46 7.96 -20.23
C VAL A 43 10.23 6.65 -20.11
N ARG A 44 10.80 6.22 -21.23
CA ARG A 44 11.56 4.96 -21.36
C ARG A 44 12.84 4.98 -20.54
N GLY A 45 13.30 3.81 -20.11
CA GLY A 45 14.46 3.65 -19.22
C GLY A 45 15.79 4.11 -19.81
N ASN A 46 15.89 4.20 -21.14
CA ASN A 46 17.07 4.72 -21.83
C ASN A 46 17.11 6.26 -21.93
N HIS A 47 16.05 6.95 -21.50
CA HIS A 47 15.97 8.40 -21.58
C HIS A 47 16.70 9.05 -20.39
N PRO A 48 17.44 10.17 -20.57
CA PRO A 48 18.15 10.83 -19.47
C PRO A 48 17.24 11.21 -18.28
N ALA A 49 15.98 11.54 -18.55
CA ALA A 49 14.98 11.85 -17.52
C ALA A 49 14.55 10.63 -16.67
N ALA A 50 14.77 9.40 -17.16
CA ALA A 50 14.55 8.18 -16.39
C ALA A 50 15.74 7.85 -15.47
N GLN A 51 16.95 8.21 -15.90
CA GLN A 51 18.20 7.75 -15.30
C GLN A 51 18.80 8.71 -14.29
N ASN A 52 18.52 10.01 -14.39
CA ASN A 52 19.23 11.02 -13.61
C ASN A 52 18.28 11.70 -12.62
N ARG A 53 18.52 11.44 -11.33
CA ARG A 53 17.92 12.20 -10.21
C ARG A 53 19.03 12.96 -9.51
N PHE A 54 18.74 14.17 -9.03
CA PHE A 54 19.75 15.06 -8.45
C PHE A 54 19.36 15.50 -7.03
N LEU A 55 20.37 15.72 -6.19
CA LEU A 55 20.25 16.39 -4.90
C LEU A 55 20.98 17.74 -4.95
N TYR A 56 20.32 18.80 -4.49
CA TYR A 56 20.95 20.11 -4.34
C TYR A 56 21.53 20.25 -2.93
N VAL A 57 22.86 20.21 -2.80
CA VAL A 57 23.56 20.28 -1.51
C VAL A 57 24.83 21.12 -1.65
N GLY A 58 25.04 22.05 -0.73
CA GLY A 58 26.26 22.87 -0.70
C GLY A 58 26.41 23.80 -1.93
N GLY A 59 25.30 24.27 -2.49
CA GLY A 59 25.32 25.19 -3.64
C GLY A 59 25.47 24.53 -5.01
N ALA A 60 25.46 23.19 -5.09
CA ALA A 60 25.61 22.45 -6.34
C ALA A 60 24.59 21.30 -6.47
N LEU A 61 24.26 20.94 -7.72
CA LEU A 61 23.48 19.76 -8.06
C LEU A 61 24.40 18.54 -8.17
N HIS A 62 24.07 17.51 -7.40
CA HIS A 62 24.82 16.25 -7.38
C HIS A 62 23.93 15.12 -7.90
N PRO A 63 24.36 14.35 -8.91
CA PRO A 63 23.59 13.20 -9.37
C PRO A 63 23.57 12.10 -8.30
N LEU A 64 22.41 11.49 -8.10
CA LEU A 64 22.29 10.30 -7.29
C LEU A 64 22.99 9.11 -7.98
N PRO A 65 23.65 8.22 -7.24
CA PRO A 65 24.42 7.14 -7.85
C PRO A 65 23.52 6.06 -8.45
N SER A 66 23.44 6.04 -9.78
CA SER A 66 22.73 4.98 -10.51
C SER A 66 23.62 3.74 -10.72
N GLY A 67 23.07 2.56 -10.47
CA GLY A 67 23.71 1.27 -10.73
C GLY A 67 24.85 0.89 -9.77
N LEU A 68 25.25 -0.39 -9.81
CA LEU A 68 26.25 -0.95 -8.89
C LEU A 68 27.60 -0.20 -8.89
N ARG A 69 28.06 0.25 -10.06
CA ARG A 69 29.34 0.96 -10.20
C ARG A 69 29.33 2.32 -9.48
N GLY A 70 28.17 2.99 -9.44
CA GLY A 70 27.99 4.26 -8.75
C GLY A 70 28.07 4.12 -7.22
N LEU A 71 27.60 2.99 -6.68
CA LEU A 71 27.60 2.72 -5.24
C LEU A 71 29.00 2.40 -4.67
N LEU A 72 29.90 1.87 -5.50
CA LEU A 72 31.27 1.49 -5.11
C LEU A 72 32.24 2.66 -5.01
N ARG A 73 31.89 3.83 -5.55
CA ARG A 73 32.73 5.03 -5.52
C ARG A 73 32.11 6.08 -4.60
N PRO A 74 32.91 6.90 -3.90
CA PRO A 74 32.39 8.09 -3.23
C PRO A 74 31.76 8.99 -4.29
N SER A 75 30.53 9.42 -4.01
CA SER A 75 29.76 10.30 -4.87
C SER A 75 29.29 11.46 -4.01
N PRO A 76 29.74 12.70 -4.28
CA PRO A 76 29.17 13.87 -3.63
C PRO A 76 27.64 13.84 -3.75
N PRO A 77 26.87 14.20 -2.72
CA PRO A 77 27.29 14.81 -1.45
C PRO A 77 27.69 13.80 -0.35
N PHE A 78 27.76 12.50 -0.64
CA PHE A 78 28.11 11.47 0.33
C PHE A 78 29.63 11.40 0.53
N SER A 79 30.07 11.34 1.78
CA SER A 79 31.49 11.32 2.14
C SER A 79 32.15 9.97 1.85
N LYS A 80 31.36 8.89 1.85
CA LYS A 80 31.82 7.51 1.67
C LYS A 80 31.02 6.82 0.57
N PRO A 81 31.58 5.77 -0.06
CA PRO A 81 30.82 4.91 -0.96
C PRO A 81 29.56 4.36 -0.28
N LEU A 82 28.42 4.46 -0.96
CA LEU A 82 27.14 3.92 -0.47
C LEU A 82 27.17 2.40 -0.27
N PHE A 83 28.12 1.72 -0.90
CA PHE A 83 28.45 0.32 -0.61
C PHE A 83 28.57 0.04 0.91
N TRP A 84 29.20 0.94 1.67
CA TRP A 84 29.35 0.77 3.12
C TRP A 84 28.04 0.91 3.89
N ALA A 85 27.11 1.72 3.38
CA ALA A 85 25.74 1.80 3.92
C ALA A 85 25.00 0.48 3.69
N GLY A 86 25.16 -0.13 2.52
CA GLY A 86 24.60 -1.45 2.23
C GLY A 86 25.19 -2.58 3.08
N LEU A 87 26.52 -2.60 3.26
CA LEU A 87 27.16 -3.57 4.15
C LEU A 87 26.69 -3.39 5.60
N ARG A 88 26.50 -2.14 6.04
CA ARG A 88 25.96 -1.84 7.36
C ARG A 88 24.55 -2.39 7.53
N ASP A 89 23.67 -2.25 6.54
CA ASP A 89 22.32 -2.80 6.61
C ASP A 89 22.30 -4.32 6.87
N LEU A 90 23.18 -5.07 6.20
CA LEU A 90 23.30 -6.53 6.39
C LEU A 90 23.74 -6.92 7.81
N MET A 91 24.49 -6.05 8.50
CA MET A 91 25.04 -6.33 9.83
C MET A 91 24.19 -5.76 10.98
N LYS A 92 23.16 -4.95 10.69
CA LYS A 92 22.39 -4.27 11.73
C LYS A 92 21.21 -5.10 12.24
N PRO A 93 20.97 -5.12 13.57
CA PRO A 93 19.85 -5.86 14.14
C PRO A 93 18.52 -5.21 13.75
N ARG A 94 17.46 -6.03 13.70
CA ARG A 94 16.10 -5.56 13.45
C ARG A 94 15.57 -4.63 14.54
N GLY A 95 14.70 -3.69 14.17
CA GLY A 95 13.89 -2.93 15.11
C GLY A 95 12.99 -3.84 15.94
N LYS A 96 12.69 -3.42 17.17
CA LYS A 96 11.77 -4.14 18.07
C LYS A 96 10.43 -3.43 18.24
N GLU A 97 10.41 -2.13 17.99
CA GLU A 97 9.21 -1.33 18.11
C GLU A 97 8.20 -1.66 17.00
N PRO A 98 6.89 -1.55 17.27
CA PRO A 98 5.85 -1.79 16.27
C PRO A 98 5.87 -0.79 15.12
N ASP A 99 6.50 0.37 15.33
CA ASP A 99 6.79 1.40 14.35
C ASP A 99 7.97 2.27 14.81
N GLU A 100 8.62 2.95 13.87
CA GLU A 100 9.60 4.00 14.16
C GLU A 100 9.61 5.05 13.04
N THR A 101 10.25 6.19 13.28
CA THR A 101 10.32 7.25 12.27
C THR A 101 11.23 6.84 11.12
N VAL A 102 10.92 7.34 9.91
CA VAL A 102 11.72 7.09 8.71
C VAL A 102 13.19 7.46 8.94
N HIS A 103 13.44 8.60 9.60
CA HIS A 103 14.79 9.05 9.91
C HIS A 103 15.52 8.10 10.87
N SER A 104 14.87 7.66 11.96
CA SER A 104 15.46 6.73 12.93
C SER A 104 15.86 5.41 12.26
N PHE A 105 14.94 4.85 11.47
CA PHE A 105 15.13 3.60 10.74
C PHE A 105 16.35 3.68 9.81
N VAL A 106 16.38 4.69 8.94
CA VAL A 106 17.45 4.84 7.95
C VAL A 106 18.78 5.20 8.61
N GLN A 107 18.78 6.06 9.63
CA GLN A 107 20.01 6.41 10.33
C GLN A 107 20.64 5.19 11.01
N ARG A 108 19.81 4.34 11.63
CA ARG A 108 20.24 3.10 12.27
C ARG A 108 20.88 2.16 11.25
N ARG A 109 20.20 1.91 10.14
CA ARG A 109 20.58 0.90 9.12
C ARG A 109 21.60 1.36 8.11
N LEU A 110 21.34 2.49 7.44
CA LEU A 110 22.12 2.99 6.31
C LEU A 110 23.06 4.15 6.69
N GLY A 111 22.84 4.76 7.86
CA GLY A 111 23.73 5.77 8.42
C GLY A 111 23.20 7.19 8.29
N PRO A 112 23.86 8.15 8.98
CA PRO A 112 23.33 9.51 9.13
C PRO A 112 23.27 10.28 7.81
N GLU A 113 24.25 10.14 6.92
CA GLU A 113 24.25 10.84 5.63
C GLU A 113 23.12 10.38 4.71
N VAL A 114 22.84 9.07 4.67
CA VAL A 114 21.72 8.52 3.89
C VAL A 114 20.39 9.00 4.48
N ALA A 115 20.28 9.04 5.80
CA ALA A 115 19.07 9.53 6.47
C ALA A 115 18.83 11.03 6.23
N SER A 116 19.86 11.86 6.35
CA SER A 116 19.73 13.32 6.28
C SER A 116 19.70 13.88 4.86
N LEU A 117 20.35 13.23 3.89
CA LEU A 117 20.44 13.74 2.52
C LEU A 117 19.46 13.01 1.60
N ALA A 118 19.52 11.68 1.55
CA ALA A 118 18.71 10.91 0.60
C ALA A 118 17.28 10.74 1.10
N MET A 119 17.11 10.15 2.29
CA MET A 119 15.79 9.81 2.79
C MET A 119 14.97 11.04 3.18
N ASP A 120 15.59 12.05 3.80
CA ASP A 120 14.91 13.32 4.08
C ASP A 120 14.39 13.98 2.79
N SER A 121 15.21 14.03 1.74
CA SER A 121 14.80 14.55 0.43
C SER A 121 13.70 13.72 -0.21
N LEU A 122 13.74 12.39 -0.07
CA LEU A 122 12.70 11.50 -0.57
C LEU A 122 11.37 11.75 0.13
N CYS A 123 11.36 11.84 1.46
CA CYS A 123 10.17 12.15 2.26
C CYS A 123 9.53 13.48 1.85
N ARG A 124 10.36 14.50 1.60
CA ARG A 124 9.90 15.81 1.11
C ARG A 124 9.36 15.73 -0.31
N GLY A 125 9.94 14.90 -1.17
CA GLY A 125 9.52 14.73 -2.56
C GLY A 125 8.21 13.94 -2.71
N VAL A 126 8.03 12.89 -1.92
CA VAL A 126 6.88 11.97 -2.04
C VAL A 126 5.71 12.42 -1.16
N PHE A 127 5.98 12.77 0.10
CA PHE A 127 4.95 13.03 1.10
C PHE A 127 4.82 14.52 1.47
N ALA A 128 5.71 15.38 0.94
CA ALA A 128 5.86 16.75 1.42
C ALA A 128 6.06 16.85 2.95
N GLY A 129 6.65 15.81 3.55
CA GLY A 129 6.72 15.63 5.00
C GLY A 129 8.14 15.56 5.56
N ASN A 130 8.25 15.66 6.89
CA ASN A 130 9.51 15.57 7.63
C ASN A 130 9.85 14.11 7.95
N SER A 131 11.04 13.64 7.54
CA SER A 131 11.48 12.25 7.79
C SER A 131 11.54 11.88 9.28
N ARG A 132 11.65 12.87 10.18
CA ARG A 132 11.68 12.68 11.63
C ARG A 132 10.31 12.51 12.28
N GLU A 133 9.24 12.71 11.53
CA GLU A 133 7.85 12.61 12.00
C GLU A 133 7.08 11.51 11.26
N LEU A 134 7.45 11.24 10.01
CA LEU A 134 6.82 10.20 9.20
C LEU A 134 7.11 8.80 9.74
N SER A 135 6.07 7.97 9.77
CA SER A 135 6.13 6.54 10.12
C SER A 135 6.82 5.73 9.02
N MET A 136 7.81 4.91 9.40
CA MET A 136 8.44 3.97 8.48
C MET A 136 7.49 2.86 8.05
N ARG A 137 6.70 2.32 9.00
CA ARG A 137 5.75 1.23 8.71
C ARG A 137 4.67 1.66 7.71
N SER A 138 4.18 2.90 7.80
CA SER A 138 3.12 3.40 6.93
C SER A 138 3.63 3.99 5.63
N CYS A 139 4.72 4.75 5.66
CA CYS A 139 5.21 5.45 4.46
C CYS A 139 6.06 4.54 3.57
N PHE A 140 6.76 3.57 4.16
CA PHE A 140 7.64 2.66 3.43
C PHE A 140 7.44 1.18 3.86
N PRO A 141 6.22 0.63 3.73
CA PRO A 141 5.88 -0.72 4.19
C PRO A 141 6.80 -1.80 3.62
N SER A 142 7.25 -1.67 2.37
CA SER A 142 8.11 -2.68 1.72
C SER A 142 9.48 -2.77 2.39
N LEU A 143 10.07 -1.62 2.73
CA LEU A 143 11.37 -1.55 3.42
C LEU A 143 11.24 -2.02 4.86
N PHE A 144 10.15 -1.66 5.53
CA PHE A 144 9.85 -2.12 6.89
C PHE A 144 9.69 -3.64 6.93
N GLN A 145 8.87 -4.21 6.02
CA GLN A 145 8.69 -5.66 5.92
C GLN A 145 9.98 -6.39 5.55
N ALA A 146 10.81 -5.82 4.65
CA ALA A 146 12.11 -6.39 4.31
C ALA A 146 13.02 -6.52 5.54
N GLU A 147 13.11 -5.48 6.39
CA GLU A 147 13.79 -5.58 7.68
C GLU A 147 13.15 -6.66 8.57
N GLN A 148 11.84 -6.62 8.76
CA GLN A 148 11.19 -7.45 9.79
C GLN A 148 11.26 -8.93 9.46
N THR A 149 11.11 -9.28 8.18
CA THR A 149 11.13 -10.66 7.68
C THR A 149 12.56 -11.17 7.46
N HIS A 150 13.45 -10.36 6.88
CA HIS A 150 14.77 -10.80 6.43
C HIS A 150 15.94 -10.20 7.21
N ARG A 151 15.68 -9.40 8.25
CA ARG A 151 16.65 -8.68 9.11
C ARG A 151 17.50 -7.64 8.39
N SER A 152 17.38 -7.52 7.07
CA SER A 152 18.09 -6.57 6.22
C SER A 152 17.16 -6.11 5.10
N ILE A 153 17.23 -4.82 4.81
CA ILE A 153 16.50 -4.20 3.69
C ILE A 153 16.97 -4.83 2.38
N LEU A 154 18.28 -4.80 2.11
CA LEU A 154 18.84 -5.31 0.85
C LEU A 154 18.50 -6.77 0.62
N LEU A 155 18.65 -7.60 1.65
CA LEU A 155 18.32 -9.02 1.56
C LEU A 155 16.83 -9.24 1.31
N GLY A 156 15.96 -8.53 2.03
CA GLY A 156 14.52 -8.69 1.87
C GLY A 156 14.03 -8.26 0.49
N LEU A 157 14.58 -7.17 -0.05
CA LEU A 157 14.24 -6.70 -1.38
C LEU A 157 14.70 -7.67 -2.48
N LEU A 158 15.90 -8.27 -2.35
CA LEU A 158 16.39 -9.30 -3.27
C LEU A 158 15.53 -10.58 -3.22
N LEU A 159 15.02 -10.93 -2.05
CA LEU A 159 14.12 -12.08 -1.84
C LEU A 159 12.66 -11.79 -2.20
N GLY A 160 12.36 -10.57 -2.67
CA GLY A 160 11.04 -10.20 -3.16
C GLY A 160 10.05 -9.78 -2.08
N ALA A 161 10.51 -9.34 -0.91
CA ALA A 161 9.65 -8.68 0.08
C ALA A 161 8.92 -7.49 -0.58
N GLY A 162 7.60 -7.42 -0.40
CA GLY A 162 6.77 -6.39 -1.03
C GLY A 162 6.31 -6.69 -2.46
N ARG A 163 6.59 -7.89 -3.02
CA ARG A 163 6.01 -8.30 -4.31
C ARG A 163 4.53 -8.66 -4.15
N SER A 164 3.65 -7.84 -4.73
CA SER A 164 2.23 -8.16 -4.88
C SER A 164 1.95 -8.85 -6.23
N PRO A 165 0.89 -9.68 -6.33
CA PRO A 165 0.38 -10.17 -7.60
C PRO A 165 0.11 -8.99 -8.52
N GLN A 166 0.64 -9.07 -9.74
CA GLN A 166 0.57 -7.97 -10.68
C GLN A 166 -0.60 -8.19 -11.66
N PRO A 167 -1.43 -7.18 -11.91
CA PRO A 167 -2.40 -7.25 -13.00
C PRO A 167 -1.68 -7.38 -14.35
N ASP A 168 -2.35 -8.01 -15.31
CA ASP A 168 -1.81 -8.25 -16.65
C ASP A 168 -2.63 -7.47 -17.69
N SER A 169 -2.00 -6.49 -18.33
CA SER A 169 -2.58 -5.73 -19.44
C SER A 169 -1.54 -5.50 -20.54
N SER A 170 -2.02 -5.18 -21.75
CA SER A 170 -1.18 -4.77 -22.90
C SER A 170 -0.20 -3.68 -22.50
N LEU A 171 -0.69 -2.64 -21.84
CA LEU A 171 0.09 -1.49 -21.42
C LEU A 171 1.13 -1.85 -20.35
N ILE A 172 0.76 -2.70 -19.38
CA ILE A 172 1.69 -3.17 -18.35
C ILE A 172 2.83 -3.99 -18.98
N ARG A 173 2.52 -4.87 -19.94
CA ARG A 173 3.54 -5.65 -20.67
C ARG A 173 4.47 -4.75 -21.47
N GLN A 174 3.93 -3.74 -22.16
CA GLN A 174 4.73 -2.78 -22.90
C GLN A 174 5.64 -1.96 -21.97
N ALA A 175 5.11 -1.42 -20.88
CA ALA A 175 5.87 -0.65 -19.90
C ALA A 175 7.04 -1.44 -19.29
N ARG A 176 6.88 -2.76 -19.09
CA ARG A 176 7.97 -3.64 -18.67
C ARG A 176 9.00 -3.85 -19.76
N ALA A 177 8.56 -4.16 -20.98
CA ALA A 177 9.45 -4.41 -22.12
C ALA A 177 10.30 -3.17 -22.45
N GLU A 178 9.72 -1.99 -22.35
CA GLU A 178 10.37 -0.71 -22.62
C GLU A 178 10.98 -0.05 -21.36
N GLN A 179 10.92 -0.72 -20.21
CA GLN A 179 11.44 -0.26 -18.92
C GLN A 179 11.01 1.17 -18.58
N TRP A 180 9.71 1.44 -18.59
CA TRP A 180 9.20 2.78 -18.29
C TRP A 180 9.52 3.17 -16.84
N SER A 181 10.03 4.38 -16.67
CA SER A 181 10.32 4.98 -15.36
C SER A 181 9.12 5.75 -14.80
N GLN A 182 8.33 6.33 -15.69
CA GLN A 182 7.11 7.09 -15.42
C GLN A 182 6.34 7.26 -16.73
N TRP A 183 5.08 7.65 -16.63
CA TRP A 183 4.22 7.97 -17.76
C TRP A 183 3.27 9.11 -17.40
N SER A 184 2.72 9.76 -18.42
CA SER A 184 1.66 10.76 -18.29
C SER A 184 0.67 10.60 -19.45
N LEU A 185 -0.32 11.48 -19.53
CA LEU A 185 -1.25 11.54 -20.66
C LEU A 185 -1.00 12.80 -21.47
N ARG A 186 -1.20 12.73 -22.79
CA ARG A 186 -0.90 13.82 -23.74
C ARG A 186 -1.59 15.14 -23.39
N GLY A 187 -2.84 15.09 -22.94
CA GLY A 187 -3.60 16.25 -22.45
C GLY A 187 -3.45 16.53 -20.96
N GLY A 188 -2.48 15.90 -20.27
CA GLY A 188 -2.28 16.00 -18.84
C GLY A 188 -3.01 14.91 -18.03
N LEU A 189 -2.55 14.66 -16.81
CA LEU A 189 -3.11 13.60 -15.94
C LEU A 189 -4.58 13.83 -15.55
N GLU A 190 -5.11 15.05 -15.70
CA GLU A 190 -6.54 15.35 -15.52
C GLU A 190 -7.45 14.58 -16.50
N MET A 191 -6.92 14.10 -17.62
CA MET A 191 -7.65 13.23 -18.54
C MET A 191 -8.13 11.94 -17.85
N LEU A 192 -7.40 11.42 -16.87
CA LEU A 192 -7.76 10.20 -16.15
C LEU A 192 -9.05 10.39 -15.32
N PRO A 193 -9.14 11.33 -14.36
CA PRO A 193 -10.37 11.59 -13.63
C PRO A 193 -11.52 12.07 -14.55
N GLN A 194 -11.22 12.77 -15.66
CA GLN A 194 -12.23 13.15 -16.63
C GLN A 194 -12.84 11.94 -17.37
N ALA A 195 -12.00 10.99 -17.79
CA ALA A 195 -12.46 9.74 -18.41
C ALA A 195 -13.26 8.89 -17.41
N LEU A 196 -12.82 8.83 -16.15
CA LEU A 196 -13.56 8.16 -15.09
C LEU A 196 -14.95 8.80 -14.87
N HIS A 197 -15.02 10.14 -14.82
CA HIS A 197 -16.29 10.85 -14.71
C HIS A 197 -17.24 10.54 -15.87
N ASN A 198 -16.72 10.54 -17.11
CA ASN A 198 -17.49 10.21 -18.30
C ASN A 198 -17.98 8.75 -18.26
N HIS A 199 -17.11 7.81 -17.87
CA HIS A 199 -17.45 6.39 -17.73
C HIS A 199 -18.57 6.19 -16.70
N LEU A 200 -18.45 6.77 -15.51
CA LEU A 200 -19.48 6.70 -14.46
C LEU A 200 -20.82 7.27 -14.94
N THR A 201 -20.80 8.44 -15.60
CA THR A 201 -22.02 9.07 -16.12
C THR A 201 -22.67 8.21 -17.21
N SER A 202 -21.87 7.57 -18.09
CA SER A 202 -22.38 6.65 -19.11
C SER A 202 -23.05 5.41 -18.53
N LYS A 203 -22.65 5.00 -17.32
CA LYS A 203 -23.26 3.89 -16.56
C LYS A 203 -24.49 4.30 -15.75
N GLY A 204 -24.94 5.55 -15.87
CA GLY A 204 -26.09 6.09 -15.13
C GLY A 204 -25.79 6.49 -13.69
N VAL A 205 -24.51 6.57 -13.30
CA VAL A 205 -24.12 7.03 -11.96
C VAL A 205 -24.33 8.55 -11.88
N THR A 206 -25.10 8.99 -10.88
CA THR A 206 -25.34 10.41 -10.64
C THR A 206 -24.23 11.01 -9.76
N VAL A 207 -23.43 11.92 -10.32
CA VAL A 207 -22.32 12.57 -9.60
C VAL A 207 -22.73 13.99 -9.17
N PHE A 208 -22.87 14.21 -7.86
CA PHE A 208 -23.18 15.53 -7.31
C PHE A 208 -21.89 16.32 -7.03
N LYS A 209 -21.72 17.47 -7.69
CA LYS A 209 -20.61 18.41 -7.48
C LYS A 209 -21.06 19.63 -6.67
N GLY A 210 -20.16 20.24 -5.90
CA GLY A 210 -20.44 21.43 -5.10
C GLY A 210 -21.44 21.21 -3.96
N ARG A 211 -21.71 19.95 -3.59
CA ARG A 211 -22.60 19.57 -2.48
C ARG A 211 -21.78 18.89 -1.39
N PRO A 212 -21.21 19.65 -0.42
CA PRO A 212 -20.51 19.03 0.69
C PRO A 212 -21.46 18.12 1.46
N VAL A 213 -20.95 16.99 1.93
CA VAL A 213 -21.72 16.10 2.81
C VAL A 213 -21.78 16.75 4.19
N CYS A 214 -22.99 17.14 4.64
CA CYS A 214 -23.17 17.90 5.88
C CYS A 214 -23.42 17.03 7.12
N GLY A 215 -23.73 15.75 6.94
CA GLY A 215 -24.04 14.84 8.02
C GLY A 215 -24.62 13.53 7.50
N LEU A 216 -24.52 12.50 8.33
CA LEU A 216 -25.10 11.18 8.09
C LEU A 216 -25.99 10.86 9.30
N SER A 217 -27.22 10.42 9.05
CA SER A 217 -28.18 10.07 10.11
C SER A 217 -28.95 8.81 9.74
N LEU A 218 -29.29 8.01 10.76
CA LEU A 218 -30.10 6.80 10.60
C LEU A 218 -31.58 7.16 10.42
N GLN A 219 -32.31 6.41 9.58
CA GLN A 219 -33.76 6.58 9.39
C GLN A 219 -34.58 5.67 10.33
N PRO A 220 -35.84 6.05 10.65
CA PRO A 220 -36.66 5.37 11.67
C PRO A 220 -37.05 3.92 11.35
N GLU A 221 -37.03 3.49 10.08
CA GLU A 221 -37.46 2.13 9.71
C GLU A 221 -36.37 1.04 9.84
N GLY A 222 -35.27 1.29 10.55
CA GLY A 222 -34.19 0.30 10.72
C GLY A 222 -33.47 -0.08 9.42
N ARG A 223 -33.73 0.65 8.33
CA ARG A 223 -32.99 0.55 7.07
C ARG A 223 -31.75 1.41 7.17
N TRP A 224 -30.62 0.76 7.34
CA TRP A 224 -29.30 1.38 7.19
C TRP A 224 -29.18 1.96 5.78
N LYS A 225 -28.85 3.24 5.63
CA LYS A 225 -28.30 3.78 4.38
C LYS A 225 -26.80 3.98 4.54
N GLY A 226 -26.09 2.87 4.70
CA GLY A 226 -24.65 2.87 4.87
C GLY A 226 -24.06 1.55 4.43
N PHE A 227 -22.84 1.59 3.90
CA PHE A 227 -22.06 0.40 3.56
C PHE A 227 -21.82 -0.48 4.80
N GLY A 228 -21.67 0.14 5.98
CA GLY A 228 -21.33 -0.52 7.23
C GLY A 228 -20.94 0.50 8.29
N HIS A 229 -20.35 0.04 9.39
CA HIS A 229 -19.65 0.88 10.35
C HIS A 229 -18.25 0.33 10.65
N LEU A 230 -17.35 1.23 11.02
CA LEU A 230 -16.02 0.88 11.52
C LEU A 230 -16.04 0.89 13.04
N VAL A 231 -15.25 0.01 13.65
CA VAL A 231 -15.11 -0.06 15.10
C VAL A 231 -13.71 0.47 15.45
N PRO A 232 -13.60 1.62 16.15
CA PRO A 232 -12.31 2.09 16.63
C PRO A 232 -11.67 1.06 17.55
N SER A 233 -10.34 0.93 17.48
CA SER A 233 -9.60 -0.03 18.32
C SER A 233 -9.70 0.27 19.82
N SER A 234 -10.11 1.49 20.20
CA SER A 234 -10.41 1.86 21.58
C SER A 234 -11.71 1.26 22.11
N GLU A 235 -12.65 0.93 21.21
CA GLU A 235 -13.94 0.31 21.54
C GLU A 235 -13.82 -1.22 21.52
N ASP A 236 -13.34 -1.76 20.40
CA ASP A 236 -13.06 -3.20 20.27
C ASP A 236 -11.87 -3.43 19.34
N PRO A 237 -10.72 -3.91 19.84
CA PRO A 237 -9.54 -4.19 19.02
C PRO A 237 -9.68 -5.46 18.16
N THR A 238 -10.75 -6.24 18.35
CA THR A 238 -11.02 -7.52 17.67
C THR A 238 -11.78 -7.31 16.36
N VAL A 239 -12.69 -6.33 16.35
CA VAL A 239 -13.61 -6.05 15.25
C VAL A 239 -13.10 -4.83 14.48
N LEU A 240 -12.96 -4.95 13.16
CA LEU A 240 -12.57 -3.83 12.29
C LEU A 240 -13.78 -3.02 11.85
N GLY A 241 -14.90 -3.71 11.63
CA GLY A 241 -16.15 -3.12 11.18
C GLY A 241 -17.16 -4.17 10.76
N ILE A 242 -18.40 -3.73 10.55
CA ILE A 242 -19.49 -4.57 10.07
C ILE A 242 -20.05 -3.94 8.80
N VAL A 243 -20.06 -4.71 7.71
CA VAL A 243 -20.64 -4.35 6.42
C VAL A 243 -22.07 -4.88 6.35
N TYR A 244 -22.98 -4.02 5.90
CA TYR A 244 -24.39 -4.35 5.72
C TYR A 244 -24.62 -4.78 4.28
N ASP A 245 -24.24 -6.01 3.95
CA ASP A 245 -24.29 -6.54 2.58
C ASP A 245 -25.71 -6.42 1.97
N SER A 246 -26.76 -6.66 2.77
CA SER A 246 -28.17 -6.47 2.37
C SER A 246 -28.57 -5.04 2.00
N VAL A 247 -27.80 -4.04 2.42
CA VAL A 247 -28.04 -2.64 2.04
C VAL A 247 -27.42 -2.34 0.68
N ALA A 248 -26.23 -2.87 0.44
CA ALA A 248 -25.49 -2.65 -0.79
C ALA A 248 -26.03 -3.52 -1.95
N PHE A 249 -26.43 -4.76 -1.65
CA PHE A 249 -26.84 -5.76 -2.64
C PHE A 249 -28.10 -6.55 -2.19
N PRO A 250 -29.29 -5.92 -2.10
CA PRO A 250 -30.51 -6.57 -1.64
C PRO A 250 -30.93 -7.78 -2.51
N GLU A 251 -30.52 -7.79 -3.77
CA GLU A 251 -30.78 -8.85 -4.75
C GLU A 251 -30.02 -10.15 -4.44
N GLN A 252 -29.00 -10.08 -3.57
CA GLN A 252 -28.19 -11.22 -3.14
C GLN A 252 -28.61 -11.77 -1.77
N ASP A 253 -29.67 -11.21 -1.18
CA ASP A 253 -30.16 -11.64 0.12
C ASP A 253 -30.83 -13.02 0.05
N GLY A 254 -30.44 -13.87 1.01
CA GLY A 254 -31.28 -14.99 1.44
C GLY A 254 -32.36 -14.52 2.41
N ASN A 255 -33.19 -15.44 2.89
CA ASN A 255 -34.04 -15.19 4.05
C ASN A 255 -33.45 -15.98 5.24
N PRO A 256 -32.79 -15.35 6.22
CA PRO A 256 -32.76 -13.91 6.58
C PRO A 256 -31.68 -13.05 5.86
N PRO A 257 -31.75 -11.69 5.97
CA PRO A 257 -30.76 -10.76 5.40
C PRO A 257 -29.34 -11.04 5.90
N GLY A 258 -28.33 -10.68 5.10
CA GLY A 258 -26.91 -10.91 5.38
C GLY A 258 -26.16 -9.70 5.95
N LEU A 259 -25.28 -9.95 6.92
CA LEU A 259 -24.29 -9.00 7.42
C LEU A 259 -22.90 -9.65 7.41
N ARG A 260 -21.85 -8.84 7.25
CA ARG A 260 -20.46 -9.31 7.26
C ARG A 260 -19.67 -8.59 8.34
N VAL A 261 -19.20 -9.34 9.33
CA VAL A 261 -18.28 -8.82 10.35
C VAL A 261 -16.85 -9.06 9.90
N MET A 262 -16.04 -8.01 9.87
CA MET A 262 -14.61 -8.09 9.59
C MET A 262 -13.86 -8.14 10.92
N LEU A 263 -13.20 -9.27 11.19
CA LEU A 263 -12.35 -9.47 12.36
C LEU A 263 -10.88 -9.35 11.94
N GLY A 264 -10.02 -8.77 12.77
CA GLY A 264 -8.62 -8.62 12.40
C GLY A 264 -7.82 -7.69 13.31
N GLY A 265 -6.89 -6.95 12.70
CA GLY A 265 -6.08 -5.96 13.39
C GLY A 265 -5.14 -6.57 14.44
N TYR A 266 -4.86 -5.78 15.47
CA TYR A 266 -3.91 -6.13 16.53
C TYR A 266 -4.26 -7.43 17.27
N TRP A 267 -5.55 -7.74 17.40
CA TRP A 267 -6.02 -8.97 18.04
C TRP A 267 -5.59 -10.23 17.25
N LEU A 268 -5.76 -10.23 15.92
CA LEU A 268 -5.38 -11.37 15.08
C LEU A 268 -3.85 -11.54 15.03
N GLU A 269 -3.12 -10.43 14.91
CA GLU A 269 -1.65 -10.42 14.97
C GLU A 269 -1.14 -11.03 16.29
N LYS A 270 -1.80 -10.73 17.42
CA LYS A 270 -1.45 -11.26 18.75
C LYS A 270 -1.78 -12.75 18.89
N LEU A 271 -2.92 -13.21 18.37
CA LEU A 271 -3.26 -14.64 18.36
C LEU A 271 -2.24 -15.47 17.58
N GLN A 272 -1.82 -14.96 16.42
CA GLN A 272 -0.78 -15.58 15.59
C GLN A 272 0.58 -15.58 16.29
N ALA A 273 0.98 -14.45 16.90
CA ALA A 273 2.26 -14.33 17.62
C ALA A 273 2.33 -15.24 18.86
N ASN A 274 1.20 -15.48 19.52
CA ASN A 274 1.09 -16.32 20.71
C ASN A 274 0.88 -17.81 20.39
N GLY A 275 0.80 -18.19 19.11
CA GLY A 275 0.64 -19.59 18.68
C GLY A 275 -0.75 -20.17 18.96
N HIS A 276 -1.78 -19.35 19.07
CA HIS A 276 -3.15 -19.82 19.23
C HIS A 276 -3.68 -20.43 17.92
N GLU A 277 -4.45 -21.50 18.02
CA GLU A 277 -5.09 -22.14 16.88
C GLU A 277 -6.25 -21.26 16.37
N LEU A 278 -6.16 -20.84 15.10
CA LEU A 278 -7.14 -19.99 14.45
C LEU A 278 -8.33 -20.83 13.96
N SER A 279 -9.20 -21.24 14.88
CA SER A 279 -10.37 -22.06 14.55
C SER A 279 -11.50 -21.22 13.92
N PRO A 280 -12.23 -21.76 12.92
CA PRO A 280 -13.41 -21.09 12.37
C PRO A 280 -14.49 -20.79 13.41
N GLU A 281 -14.56 -21.58 14.48
CA GLU A 281 -15.50 -21.42 15.59
C GLU A 281 -15.19 -20.17 16.42
N LEU A 282 -13.91 -19.89 16.68
CA LEU A 282 -13.46 -18.69 17.39
C LEU A 282 -13.90 -17.43 16.62
N PHE A 283 -13.65 -17.37 15.31
CA PHE A 283 -14.08 -16.24 14.49
C PHE A 283 -15.59 -16.12 14.42
N ARG A 284 -16.33 -17.24 14.34
CA ARG A 284 -17.80 -17.23 14.35
C ARG A 284 -18.33 -16.64 15.66
N GLN A 285 -17.81 -17.09 16.79
CA GLN A 285 -18.24 -16.63 18.10
C GLN A 285 -17.97 -15.13 18.27
N GLN A 286 -16.78 -14.66 17.89
CA GLN A 286 -16.43 -13.24 17.96
C GLN A 286 -17.29 -12.39 17.03
N ALA A 287 -17.57 -12.86 15.81
CA ALA A 287 -18.47 -12.17 14.89
C ALA A 287 -19.91 -12.10 15.42
N GLN A 288 -20.40 -13.18 16.03
CA GLN A 288 -21.72 -13.23 16.65
C GLN A 288 -21.83 -12.29 17.86
N GLU A 289 -20.82 -12.26 18.72
CA GLU A 289 -20.78 -11.38 19.90
C GLU A 289 -20.68 -9.91 19.50
N ALA A 290 -19.87 -9.59 18.48
CA ALA A 290 -19.76 -8.26 17.91
C ALA A 290 -21.09 -7.80 17.30
N ALA A 291 -21.72 -8.64 16.48
CA ALA A 291 -23.02 -8.34 15.90
C ALA A 291 -24.09 -8.19 17.00
N ALA A 292 -24.13 -9.11 17.97
CA ALA A 292 -25.09 -9.03 19.08
C ALA A 292 -24.89 -7.77 19.91
N THR A 293 -23.66 -7.37 20.20
CA THR A 293 -23.38 -6.20 21.05
C THR A 293 -23.56 -4.91 20.29
N GLN A 294 -22.92 -4.77 19.12
CA GLN A 294 -22.84 -3.51 18.38
C GLN A 294 -24.10 -3.24 17.55
N VAL A 295 -24.75 -4.30 17.05
CA VAL A 295 -26.02 -4.17 16.34
C VAL A 295 -27.18 -4.18 17.34
N SER A 296 -27.25 -5.07 18.34
CA SER A 296 -28.42 -5.05 19.25
C SER A 296 -28.45 -3.88 20.24
N SER A 297 -27.30 -3.31 20.64
CA SER A 297 -27.28 -2.09 21.48
C SER A 297 -27.76 -0.85 20.72
N ALA A 298 -27.58 -0.84 19.40
CA ALA A 298 -28.09 0.21 18.53
C ALA A 298 -29.54 -0.04 18.07
N PHE A 299 -30.05 -1.29 18.16
CA PHE A 299 -31.40 -1.70 17.72
C PHE A 299 -32.04 -2.79 18.62
N PRO A 300 -32.85 -2.41 19.62
CA PRO A 300 -33.44 -3.38 20.57
C PRO A 300 -34.45 -4.39 19.97
N ASP A 301 -35.03 -4.10 18.79
CA ASP A 301 -36.00 -4.99 18.11
C ASP A 301 -35.36 -6.16 17.33
N CYS A 302 -34.04 -6.16 17.11
CA CYS A 302 -33.33 -7.24 16.38
C CYS A 302 -33.00 -8.48 17.24
N SER A 303 -33.34 -8.47 18.53
CA SER A 303 -33.10 -9.57 19.48
C SER A 303 -33.79 -10.90 19.12
N LYS A 304 -34.63 -10.93 18.07
CA LYS A 304 -35.33 -12.13 17.57
C LYS A 304 -34.72 -12.76 16.30
N VAL A 305 -33.66 -12.20 15.71
CA VAL A 305 -33.13 -12.64 14.39
C VAL A 305 -31.79 -13.40 14.51
N ALA A 306 -31.28 -13.57 15.74
CA ALA A 306 -29.91 -14.02 15.98
C ALA A 306 -29.50 -15.46 15.56
N PRO A 307 -30.36 -16.48 15.33
CA PRO A 307 -29.80 -17.83 15.10
C PRO A 307 -29.31 -18.09 13.66
N ASP A 308 -29.89 -17.48 12.63
CA ASP A 308 -29.82 -18.02 11.26
C ASP A 308 -29.15 -17.11 10.22
N PHE A 309 -28.16 -16.31 10.60
CA PHE A 309 -27.32 -15.63 9.60
C PHE A 309 -26.45 -16.66 8.88
N GLY A 310 -26.59 -16.74 7.55
CA GLY A 310 -25.76 -17.60 6.70
C GLY A 310 -24.31 -17.10 6.66
N TRP A 311 -23.44 -17.72 7.44
CA TRP A 311 -22.01 -17.34 7.48
C TRP A 311 -21.28 -17.81 6.23
N ARG A 312 -20.70 -16.87 5.47
CA ARG A 312 -19.70 -17.17 4.44
C ARG A 312 -18.33 -16.72 4.93
N PHE A 313 -17.47 -17.68 5.24
CA PHE A 313 -16.05 -17.44 5.51
C PHE A 313 -15.32 -17.34 4.16
N LEU A 314 -14.51 -16.29 3.99
CA LEU A 314 -13.46 -16.21 2.97
C LEU A 314 -12.11 -16.40 3.67
#